data_AF-A0A839V8V3-F1
#
_entry.id   AF-A0A839V8V3-F1
#
_cell.length_a   1.000
_cell.length_b   1.000
_cell.length_c   1.000
_cell.angle_alpha   90.00
_cell.angle_beta   90.00
_cell.angle_gamma   90.00
#
_symmetry.space_group_name_H-M   'P 1'
#
loop_
_entity.id
_entity.type
_entity.pdbx_description
1 polymer ?
#
loop_
_entity_poly.entity_id
_entity_poly.type
_entity_poly.pdbx_seq_one_letter_code
_entity_poly.pdbx_strand_id
1 'polypeptide(L)'
;MRKAGKRRQLSGEEIGSQLEANLKEADNRRYQGLDQLARLEQAKQAQRRRERKRLMAKYGSDSPKVRRLEAKLDAGEDLITGARVERQRLDITASSEVATQEWVLKGFLRGLDGEGLRGVTLVLSWDQNRVDEPVALTRSHSDGSFEFRRKLGGDLEGEAGLGEAEEETQEQQEQQEQLAEPQPLWLHVLDPEGKVVVTDSEAVWPTSGVLDYRDLTVDPAKVGGGEAQTRYLGNASTLELHDLENSKPQCRVDTIRAAFRKPYKTQKAAVADGFDFCAYCFGREKSKW
;
A
#
# COMPACT_ATOMS: atom_id res chain seq x y z
N MET A 1 -12.06 35.00 -53.39
CA MET A 1 -11.69 35.78 -52.18
C MET A 1 -11.67 34.84 -50.97
N ARG A 2 -10.50 34.54 -50.39
CA ARG A 2 -10.40 33.78 -49.12
C ARG A 2 -10.59 34.75 -47.96
N LYS A 3 -11.62 34.56 -47.13
CA LYS A 3 -11.80 35.34 -45.90
C LYS A 3 -10.59 35.09 -44.99
N ALA A 4 -9.86 36.13 -44.63
CA ALA A 4 -8.79 36.04 -43.65
C ALA A 4 -9.41 35.59 -42.30
N GLY A 5 -9.02 34.40 -41.83
CA GLY A 5 -9.49 33.87 -40.56
C GLY A 5 -8.98 34.74 -39.41
N LYS A 6 -9.89 35.34 -38.64
CA LYS A 6 -9.56 36.09 -37.43
C LYS A 6 -8.94 35.11 -36.42
N ARG A 7 -7.67 35.30 -36.05
CA ARG A 7 -7.00 34.49 -35.03
C ARG A 7 -7.70 34.74 -33.69
N ARG A 8 -8.26 33.69 -33.07
CA ARG A 8 -8.78 33.75 -31.71
C ARG A 8 -7.61 33.77 -30.75
N GLN A 9 -7.55 34.78 -29.87
CA GLN A 9 -6.63 34.80 -28.73
C GLN A 9 -7.28 34.01 -27.60
N LEU A 10 -6.59 33.01 -27.05
CA LEU A 10 -7.03 32.28 -25.87
C LEU A 10 -6.54 33.01 -24.61
N SER A 11 -7.38 33.09 -23.59
CA SER A 11 -6.97 33.63 -22.28
C SER A 11 -6.07 32.63 -21.55
N GLY A 12 -5.30 33.11 -20.56
CA GLY A 12 -4.49 32.23 -19.71
C GLY A 12 -5.34 31.21 -18.94
N GLU A 13 -6.54 31.61 -18.52
CA GLU A 13 -7.52 30.74 -17.85
C GLU A 13 -8.07 29.65 -18.78
N GLU A 14 -8.37 29.99 -20.05
CA GLU A 14 -8.78 29.01 -21.06
C GLU A 14 -7.65 28.00 -21.31
N ILE A 15 -6.39 28.44 -21.37
CA ILE A 15 -5.22 27.56 -21.52
C ILE A 15 -5.06 26.64 -20.31
N GLY A 16 -5.14 27.19 -19.09
CA GLY A 16 -5.03 26.42 -17.85
C GLY A 16 -6.10 25.33 -17.76
N SER A 17 -7.36 25.70 -17.99
CA SER A 17 -8.50 24.77 -17.98
C SER A 17 -8.35 23.67 -19.04
N GLN A 18 -7.86 24.02 -20.24
CA GLN A 18 -7.63 23.05 -21.31
C GLN A 18 -6.47 22.09 -20.98
N LEU A 19 -5.40 22.57 -20.36
CA LEU A 19 -4.28 21.73 -19.90
C LEU A 19 -4.73 20.75 -18.82
N GLU A 20 -5.48 21.22 -17.83
CA GLU A 20 -6.02 20.37 -16.76
C GLU A 20 -6.96 19.29 -17.32
N ALA A 21 -7.85 19.64 -18.26
CA ALA A 21 -8.72 18.68 -18.93
C ALA A 21 -7.92 17.62 -19.72
N ASN A 22 -6.88 18.04 -20.46
CA ASN A 22 -6.02 17.13 -21.20
C ASN A 22 -5.23 16.18 -20.28
N LEU A 23 -4.74 16.68 -19.13
CA LEU A 23 -4.06 15.86 -18.12
C LEU A 23 -5.01 14.82 -17.52
N LYS A 24 -6.22 15.24 -17.11
CA LYS A 24 -7.27 14.33 -16.63
C LYS A 24 -7.62 13.26 -17.68
N GLU A 25 -7.71 13.63 -18.96
CA GLU A 25 -7.94 12.66 -20.02
C GLU A 25 -6.77 11.68 -20.20
N ALA A 26 -5.52 12.18 -20.15
CA ALA A 26 -4.33 11.36 -20.24
C ALA A 26 -4.26 10.34 -19.09
N ASP A 27 -4.55 10.77 -17.86
CA ASP A 27 -4.58 9.90 -16.68
C ASP A 27 -5.70 8.85 -16.79
N ASN A 28 -6.88 9.23 -17.28
CA ASN A 28 -7.96 8.27 -17.54
C ASN A 28 -7.56 7.22 -18.59
N ARG A 29 -6.91 7.62 -19.68
CA ARG A 29 -6.39 6.68 -20.69
C ARG A 29 -5.31 5.78 -20.11
N ARG A 30 -4.43 6.33 -19.27
CA ARG A 30 -3.38 5.57 -18.57
C ARG A 30 -4.00 4.52 -17.63
N TYR A 31 -4.98 4.92 -16.83
CA TYR A 31 -5.74 4.03 -15.95
C TYR A 31 -6.37 2.87 -16.72
N GLN A 32 -7.06 3.16 -17.83
CA GLN A 32 -7.65 2.14 -18.70
C GLN A 32 -6.60 1.22 -19.32
N GLY A 33 -5.46 1.77 -19.75
CA GLY A 33 -4.35 0.99 -20.30
C GLY A 33 -3.75 0.01 -19.29
N LEU A 34 -3.56 0.44 -18.04
CA LEU A 34 -3.08 -0.42 -16.95
C LEU A 34 -4.07 -1.55 -16.65
N ASP A 35 -5.37 -1.25 -16.62
CA ASP A 35 -6.41 -2.27 -16.39
C ASP A 35 -6.46 -3.31 -17.52
N GLN A 36 -6.38 -2.86 -18.78
CA GLN A 36 -6.32 -3.75 -19.95
C GLN A 36 -5.06 -4.63 -19.94
N LEU A 37 -3.91 -4.05 -19.60
CA LEU A 37 -2.64 -4.78 -19.49
C LEU A 37 -2.73 -5.88 -18.42
N ALA A 38 -3.24 -5.56 -17.22
CA ALA A 38 -3.41 -6.51 -16.14
C ALA A 38 -4.32 -7.68 -16.56
N ARG A 39 -5.48 -7.40 -17.19
CA ARG A 39 -6.39 -8.43 -17.69
C ARG A 39 -5.74 -9.32 -18.76
N LEU A 40 -4.97 -8.73 -19.67
CA LEU A 40 -4.28 -9.48 -20.72
C LEU A 40 -3.21 -10.42 -20.12
N GLU A 41 -2.40 -9.95 -19.18
CA GLU A 41 -1.41 -10.81 -18.52
C GLU A 41 -2.07 -11.89 -17.64
N GLN A 42 -3.18 -11.61 -16.97
CA GLN A 42 -3.97 -12.63 -16.26
C GLN A 42 -4.42 -13.76 -17.19
N ALA A 43 -4.94 -13.41 -18.38
CA ALA A 43 -5.34 -14.40 -19.38
C ALA A 43 -4.15 -15.26 -19.86
N LYS A 44 -3.00 -14.62 -20.13
CA LYS A 44 -1.76 -15.31 -20.51
C LYS A 44 -1.25 -16.21 -19.39
N GLN A 45 -1.30 -15.75 -18.14
CA GLN A 45 -0.93 -16.55 -16.97
C GLN A 45 -1.77 -17.82 -16.87
N ALA A 46 -3.10 -17.73 -17.06
CA ALA A 46 -3.96 -18.90 -17.03
C ALA A 46 -3.55 -19.94 -18.09
N GLN A 47 -3.19 -19.49 -19.29
CA GLN A 47 -2.65 -20.37 -20.34
C GLN A 47 -1.30 -20.98 -19.95
N ARG A 48 -0.37 -20.17 -19.43
CA ARG A 48 0.95 -20.62 -18.95
C ARG A 48 0.82 -21.65 -17.82
N ARG A 49 -0.12 -21.48 -16.88
CA ARG A 49 -0.37 -22.44 -15.78
C ARG A 49 -0.83 -23.80 -16.32
N ARG A 50 -1.74 -23.83 -17.31
CA ARG A 50 -2.16 -25.08 -17.97
C ARG A 50 -1.00 -25.78 -18.68
N GLU A 51 -0.20 -25.01 -19.41
CA GLU A 51 0.98 -25.52 -20.10
C GLU A 51 2.03 -26.05 -19.12
N ARG A 52 2.24 -25.38 -17.98
CA ARG A 52 3.14 -25.84 -16.91
C ARG A 52 2.71 -27.20 -16.41
N LYS A 53 1.42 -27.38 -16.09
CA LYS A 53 0.87 -28.67 -15.65
C LYS A 53 1.13 -29.78 -16.68
N ARG A 54 0.91 -29.49 -17.98
CA ARG A 54 1.16 -30.43 -19.08
C ARG A 54 2.63 -30.81 -19.19
N LEU A 55 3.54 -29.83 -19.17
CA LEU A 55 4.98 -30.06 -19.28
C LEU A 55 5.54 -30.79 -18.06
N MET A 56 5.06 -30.45 -16.86
CA MET A 56 5.44 -31.09 -15.61
C MET A 56 5.04 -32.57 -15.61
N ALA A 57 3.83 -32.90 -16.09
CA ALA A 57 3.41 -34.30 -16.23
C ALA A 57 4.24 -35.07 -17.27
N LYS A 58 4.71 -34.40 -18.34
CA LYS A 58 5.46 -35.04 -19.42
C LYS A 58 6.96 -35.21 -19.14
N TYR A 59 7.57 -34.23 -18.47
CA TYR A 59 9.04 -34.12 -18.35
C TYR A 59 9.54 -34.01 -16.91
N GLY A 60 8.65 -33.99 -15.90
CA GLY A 60 8.99 -33.71 -14.51
C GLY A 60 9.12 -32.21 -14.20
N SER A 61 9.16 -31.89 -12.91
CA SER A 61 9.27 -30.52 -12.38
C SER A 61 10.60 -29.84 -12.74
N ASP A 62 11.68 -30.61 -12.78
CA ASP A 62 13.04 -30.06 -12.91
C ASP A 62 13.44 -29.79 -14.38
N SER A 63 12.56 -30.14 -15.32
CA SER A 63 12.78 -29.91 -16.75
C SER A 63 13.09 -28.44 -17.03
N PRO A 64 14.12 -28.11 -17.84
CA PRO A 64 14.40 -26.73 -18.24
C PRO A 64 13.19 -26.02 -18.87
N LYS A 65 12.27 -26.76 -19.48
CA LYS A 65 11.03 -26.21 -20.07
C LYS A 65 10.05 -25.72 -19.00
N VAL A 66 9.91 -26.45 -17.90
CA VAL A 66 9.04 -26.08 -16.78
C VAL A 66 9.60 -24.85 -16.09
N ARG A 67 10.90 -24.84 -15.75
CA ARG A 67 11.57 -23.68 -15.13
C ARG A 67 11.45 -22.39 -15.96
N ARG A 68 11.62 -22.47 -17.29
CA ARG A 68 11.41 -21.32 -18.18
C ARG A 68 9.99 -20.79 -18.15
N LEU A 69 9.00 -21.65 -17.94
CA LEU A 69 7.60 -21.26 -17.89
C LEU A 69 7.22 -20.69 -16.52
N GLU A 70 7.84 -21.19 -15.45
CA GLU A 70 7.75 -20.62 -14.10
C GLU A 70 8.30 -19.19 -14.08
N ALA A 71 9.50 -18.96 -14.62
CA ALA A 71 10.04 -17.60 -14.73
C ALA A 71 9.12 -16.63 -15.50
N LYS A 72 8.35 -17.12 -16.49
CA LYS A 72 7.33 -16.33 -17.22
C LYS A 72 6.03 -16.14 -16.45
N LEU A 73 5.72 -17.02 -15.50
CA LEU A 73 4.61 -16.82 -14.57
C LEU A 73 5.00 -15.75 -13.56
N ASP A 74 6.19 -15.85 -12.97
CA ASP A 74 6.70 -14.89 -12.00
C ASP A 74 6.78 -13.49 -12.59
N ALA A 75 7.45 -13.31 -13.74
CA ALA A 75 7.50 -12.02 -14.43
C ALA A 75 6.11 -11.49 -14.86
N GLY A 76 5.16 -12.41 -15.11
CA GLY A 76 3.79 -12.02 -15.42
C GLY A 76 3.03 -11.55 -14.17
N GLU A 77 3.35 -12.08 -13.00
CA GLU A 77 2.76 -11.67 -11.72
C GLU A 77 3.28 -10.29 -11.34
N ASP A 78 4.59 -10.07 -11.48
CA ASP A 78 5.23 -8.77 -11.24
C ASP A 78 4.58 -7.66 -12.09
N LEU A 79 4.28 -7.95 -13.36
CA LEU A 79 3.59 -7.01 -14.25
C LEU A 79 2.16 -6.70 -13.80
N ILE A 80 1.41 -7.69 -13.33
CA ILE A 80 0.04 -7.50 -12.84
C ILE A 80 0.06 -6.68 -11.54
N THR A 81 0.96 -7.02 -10.61
CA THR A 81 1.16 -6.28 -9.37
C THR A 81 1.56 -4.84 -9.66
N GLY A 82 2.55 -4.61 -10.51
CA GLY A 82 2.99 -3.26 -10.89
C GLY A 82 1.87 -2.44 -11.54
N ALA A 83 1.08 -3.04 -12.43
CA ALA A 83 -0.06 -2.36 -13.04
C ALA A 83 -1.13 -1.97 -12.00
N ARG A 84 -1.39 -2.84 -11.02
CA ARG A 84 -2.31 -2.57 -9.91
C ARG A 84 -1.80 -1.46 -9.00
N VAL A 85 -0.52 -1.48 -8.62
CA VAL A 85 0.11 -0.45 -7.78
C VAL A 85 -0.01 0.92 -8.44
N GLU A 86 0.34 1.03 -9.72
CA GLU A 86 0.25 2.30 -10.44
C GLU A 86 -1.20 2.79 -10.58
N ARG A 87 -2.15 1.86 -10.74
CA ARG A 87 -3.58 2.20 -10.77
C ARG A 87 -4.04 2.82 -9.43
N GLN A 88 -3.68 2.20 -8.32
CA GLN A 88 -4.00 2.70 -6.99
C GLN A 88 -3.38 4.08 -6.73
N ARG A 89 -2.17 4.32 -7.23
CA ARG A 89 -1.52 5.63 -7.17
C ARG A 89 -2.35 6.70 -7.91
N LEU A 90 -2.81 6.40 -9.12
CA LEU A 90 -3.65 7.32 -9.90
C LEU A 90 -4.98 7.62 -9.20
N ASP A 91 -5.61 6.61 -8.58
CA ASP A 91 -6.86 6.77 -7.83
C ASP A 91 -6.71 7.76 -6.67
N ILE A 92 -5.61 7.69 -5.92
CA ILE A 92 -5.33 8.61 -4.82
C ILE A 92 -5.17 10.06 -5.31
N THR A 93 -4.41 10.24 -6.39
CA THR A 93 -4.18 11.59 -6.96
C THR A 93 -5.43 12.18 -7.60
N ALA A 94 -6.31 11.36 -8.18
CA ALA A 94 -7.51 11.83 -8.86
C ALA A 94 -8.67 12.18 -7.92
N SER A 95 -8.74 11.57 -6.73
CA SER A 95 -9.91 11.65 -5.83
C SER A 95 -9.75 12.64 -4.66
N SER A 96 -8.63 13.36 -4.59
CA SER A 96 -8.29 14.16 -3.41
C SER A 96 -8.44 15.65 -3.69
N GLU A 97 -9.57 16.23 -3.29
CA GLU A 97 -9.67 17.68 -3.11
C GLU A 97 -8.96 18.06 -1.80
N VAL A 98 -7.96 18.93 -1.88
CA VAL A 98 -7.23 19.46 -0.72
C VAL A 98 -7.65 20.91 -0.51
N ALA A 99 -8.15 21.23 0.68
CA ALA A 99 -8.51 22.59 1.01
C ALA A 99 -7.26 23.50 1.01
N THR A 100 -7.43 24.78 0.66
CA THR A 100 -6.30 25.73 0.53
C THR A 100 -5.47 25.87 1.80
N GLN A 101 -6.05 25.62 2.98
CA GLN A 101 -5.40 25.68 4.29
C GLN A 101 -4.97 24.31 4.83
N GLU A 102 -5.08 23.26 4.03
CA GLU A 102 -4.72 21.90 4.45
C GLU A 102 -3.52 21.40 3.67
N TRP A 103 -2.70 20.61 4.34
CA TRP A 103 -1.74 19.71 3.72
C TRP A 103 -2.21 18.28 3.95
N VAL A 104 -2.15 17.47 2.90
CA VAL A 104 -2.53 16.07 2.96
C VAL A 104 -1.36 15.23 2.45
N LEU A 105 -0.98 14.22 3.21
CA LEU A 105 -0.04 13.19 2.78
C LEU A 105 -0.81 11.88 2.69
N LYS A 106 -0.90 11.32 1.47
CA LYS A 106 -1.47 9.99 1.23
C LYS A 106 -0.40 9.02 0.78
N GLY A 107 -0.68 7.75 0.91
CA GLY A 107 0.25 6.76 0.42
C GLY A 107 -0.19 5.33 0.59
N PHE A 108 0.72 4.42 0.25
CA PHE A 108 0.59 3.00 0.51
C PHE A 108 1.81 2.48 1.26
N LEU A 109 1.54 1.56 2.18
CA LEU A 109 2.54 0.71 2.80
C LEU A 109 2.37 -0.70 2.25
N ARG A 110 3.41 -1.23 1.60
CA ARG A 110 3.35 -2.49 0.86
C ARG A 110 4.39 -3.50 1.33
N GLY A 111 4.06 -4.77 1.20
CA GLY A 111 5.00 -5.86 1.33
C GLY A 111 5.93 -5.97 0.13
N LEU A 112 6.90 -6.88 0.21
CA LEU A 112 7.80 -7.21 -0.90
C LEU A 112 7.06 -7.82 -2.11
N ASP A 113 5.85 -8.31 -1.91
CA ASP A 113 4.95 -8.84 -2.93
C ASP A 113 4.02 -7.76 -3.54
N GLY A 114 4.14 -6.51 -3.08
CA GLY A 114 3.31 -5.38 -3.51
C GLY A 114 1.90 -5.35 -2.94
N GLU A 115 1.55 -6.30 -2.07
CA GLU A 115 0.28 -6.27 -1.32
C GLU A 115 0.33 -5.23 -0.21
N GLY A 116 -0.81 -4.62 0.11
CA GLY A 116 -0.90 -3.64 1.18
C GLY A 116 -0.76 -4.26 2.58
N LEU A 117 0.08 -3.68 3.42
CA LEU A 117 0.24 -4.10 4.82
C LEU A 117 -0.76 -3.37 5.69
N ARG A 118 -1.60 -4.10 6.42
CA ARG A 118 -2.73 -3.55 7.17
C ARG A 118 -2.37 -3.27 8.62
N GLY A 119 -2.85 -2.15 9.14
CA GLY A 119 -2.82 -1.82 10.57
C GLY A 119 -1.42 -1.57 11.10
N VAL A 120 -0.45 -1.35 10.22
CA VAL A 120 0.91 -0.96 10.60
C VAL A 120 0.88 0.50 11.01
N THR A 121 1.61 0.84 12.06
CA THR A 121 1.69 2.20 12.58
C THR A 121 2.67 3.01 11.75
N LEU A 122 2.24 4.17 11.26
CA LEU A 122 3.08 5.15 10.58
C LEU A 122 3.11 6.44 11.39
N VAL A 123 4.26 7.10 11.38
CA VAL A 123 4.50 8.31 12.17
C VAL A 123 5.23 9.35 11.35
N LEU A 124 4.82 10.60 11.48
CA LEU A 124 5.57 11.76 11.01
C LEU A 124 6.39 12.35 12.16
N SER A 125 7.66 12.67 11.91
CA SER A 125 8.55 13.32 12.89
C SER A 125 9.37 14.43 12.22
N TRP A 126 9.97 15.30 13.03
CA TRP A 126 10.93 16.30 12.55
C TRP A 126 12.35 15.74 12.35
N ASP A 127 12.69 14.62 12.98
CA ASP A 127 14.04 14.03 12.97
C ASP A 127 14.05 12.71 12.19
N GLN A 128 14.88 12.65 11.15
CA GLN A 128 15.08 11.44 10.34
C GLN A 128 15.47 10.21 11.17
N ASN A 129 16.13 10.37 12.32
CA ASN A 129 16.71 9.28 13.08
C ASN A 129 15.94 8.93 14.36
N ARG A 130 14.94 9.73 14.74
CA ARG A 130 14.28 9.61 16.04
C ARG A 130 12.79 9.91 15.95
N VAL A 131 12.02 9.22 16.80
CA VAL A 131 10.55 9.34 16.86
C VAL A 131 10.11 9.68 18.30
N ASP A 132 10.96 10.42 19.03
CA ASP A 132 10.71 10.75 20.44
C ASP A 132 9.48 11.67 20.59
N GLU A 133 9.26 12.57 19.63
CA GLU A 133 8.14 13.51 19.59
C GLU A 133 7.43 13.45 18.23
N PRO A 134 6.47 12.53 18.06
CA PRO A 134 5.76 12.39 16.80
C PRO A 134 4.87 13.61 16.54
N VAL A 135 4.98 14.16 15.33
CA VAL A 135 4.12 15.25 14.84
C VAL A 135 2.70 14.75 14.57
N ALA A 136 2.61 13.56 14.00
CA ALA A 136 1.34 12.89 13.76
C ALA A 136 1.54 11.37 13.68
N LEU A 137 0.48 10.62 13.97
CA LEU A 137 0.46 9.16 13.90
C LEU A 137 -0.80 8.70 13.17
N THR A 138 -0.66 7.68 12.32
CA THR A 138 -1.77 7.01 11.67
C THR A 138 -1.53 5.50 11.60
N ARG A 139 -2.51 4.75 11.10
CA ARG A 139 -2.36 3.32 10.81
C ARG A 139 -2.80 3.04 9.38
N SER A 140 -2.09 2.15 8.71
CA SER A 140 -2.48 1.72 7.38
C SER A 140 -3.84 0.99 7.40
N HIS A 141 -4.68 1.26 6.39
CA HIS A 141 -5.98 0.65 6.19
C HIS A 141 -5.87 -0.80 5.70
N SER A 142 -7.01 -1.43 5.42
CA SER A 142 -7.06 -2.85 5.01
C SER A 142 -6.35 -3.16 3.70
N ASP A 143 -6.17 -2.18 2.83
CA ASP A 143 -5.48 -2.27 1.55
C ASP A 143 -4.06 -1.69 1.58
N GLY A 144 -3.56 -1.37 2.78
CA GLY A 144 -2.26 -0.74 3.00
C GLY A 144 -2.21 0.76 2.78
N SER A 145 -3.32 1.40 2.37
CA SER A 145 -3.34 2.86 2.22
C SER A 145 -3.22 3.58 3.57
N PHE A 146 -2.73 4.80 3.58
CA PHE A 146 -2.73 5.67 4.76
C PHE A 146 -2.93 7.14 4.38
N GLU A 147 -3.40 7.94 5.34
CA GLU A 147 -3.58 9.38 5.19
C GLU A 147 -3.12 10.11 6.47
N PHE A 148 -2.39 11.21 6.27
CA PHE A 148 -2.19 12.27 7.24
C PHE A 148 -2.82 13.55 6.70
N ARG A 149 -3.51 14.30 7.57
CA ARG A 149 -4.08 15.60 7.25
C ARG A 149 -3.66 16.60 8.33
N ARG A 150 -3.21 17.77 7.91
CA ARG A 150 -2.81 18.87 8.81
C ARG A 150 -3.37 20.19 8.28
N LYS A 151 -4.05 20.95 9.13
CA LYS A 151 -4.36 22.35 8.85
C LYS A 151 -3.07 23.16 9.04
N LEU A 152 -2.70 23.98 8.06
CA LEU A 152 -1.55 24.88 8.12
C LEU A 152 -2.07 26.29 8.44
N GLY A 153 -1.51 26.92 9.47
CA GLY A 153 -1.93 28.25 9.93
C GLY A 153 -3.09 28.29 10.92
N GLY A 154 -3.39 27.17 11.59
CA GLY A 154 -4.29 27.14 12.75
C GLY A 154 -3.68 26.31 13.88
N ASP A 155 -4.09 26.58 15.12
CA ASP A 155 -3.73 25.76 16.26
C ASP A 155 -4.10 24.29 15.98
N LEU A 156 -3.20 23.37 16.34
CA LEU A 156 -3.46 21.93 16.24
C LEU A 156 -4.67 21.61 17.12
N GLU A 157 -5.84 21.42 16.52
CA GLU A 157 -7.04 20.91 17.21
C GLU A 157 -6.79 19.45 17.63
N GLY A 158 -6.01 19.27 18.69
CA GLY A 158 -5.91 18.05 19.48
C GLY A 158 -6.67 18.27 20.78
N GLU A 159 -7.68 17.44 21.04
CA GLU A 159 -8.44 17.45 22.29
C GLU A 159 -7.52 17.13 23.49
N ALA A 160 -6.89 18.15 24.08
CA ALA A 160 -6.17 18.00 25.34
C ALA A 160 -6.17 19.30 26.15
N GLY A 161 -7.15 19.44 27.05
CA GLY A 161 -6.98 20.25 28.27
C GLY A 161 -7.92 21.45 28.41
N LEU A 162 -8.80 21.37 29.42
CA LEU A 162 -9.55 22.49 29.98
C LEU A 162 -8.60 23.36 30.81
N GLY A 163 -7.87 24.28 30.18
CA GLY A 163 -7.05 25.30 30.83
C GLY A 163 -7.69 26.68 30.69
N GLU A 164 -7.71 27.46 31.77
CA GLU A 164 -8.28 28.81 31.83
C GLU A 164 -7.57 29.74 30.81
N ALA A 165 -8.36 30.41 29.97
CA ALA A 165 -7.88 31.29 28.91
C ALA A 165 -7.30 32.58 29.50
N GLU A 166 -5.97 32.71 29.53
CA GLU A 166 -5.30 33.99 29.72
C GLU A 166 -5.40 34.79 28.40
N GLU A 167 -5.77 36.07 28.48
CA GLU A 167 -5.85 36.99 27.33
C GLU A 167 -4.43 37.22 26.74
N GLU A 168 -4.05 36.40 25.76
CA GLU A 168 -2.85 36.65 24.95
C GLU A 168 -3.01 37.95 24.16
N THR A 169 -2.00 38.81 24.26
CA THR A 169 -2.02 40.17 23.70
C THR A 169 -1.78 40.12 22.19
N GLN A 170 -2.48 40.95 21.39
CA GLN A 170 -2.39 40.96 19.91
C GLN A 170 -0.95 41.03 19.34
N GLU A 171 0.01 41.62 20.06
CA GLU A 171 1.43 41.64 19.67
C GLU A 171 2.11 40.25 19.73
N GLN A 172 1.63 39.33 20.57
CA GLN A 172 2.12 37.95 20.62
C GLN A 172 1.59 37.12 19.45
N GLN A 173 0.35 37.35 19.00
CA GLN A 173 -0.21 36.71 17.80
C GLN A 173 0.50 37.15 16.51
N GLU A 174 0.82 38.44 16.34
CA GLU A 174 1.55 38.92 15.15
C GLU A 174 3.02 38.45 15.10
N GLN A 175 3.67 38.20 16.25
CA GLN A 175 4.99 37.57 16.27
C GLN A 175 4.95 36.05 16.04
N GLN A 176 3.84 35.39 16.36
CA GLN A 176 3.61 33.97 16.06
C GLN A 176 3.30 33.72 14.58
N GLU A 177 2.78 34.73 13.87
CA GLU A 177 2.53 34.72 12.42
C GLU A 177 3.76 35.05 11.55
N GLN A 178 4.95 35.25 12.14
CA GLN A 178 6.20 35.07 11.38
C GLN A 178 6.31 33.59 11.01
N LEU A 179 5.61 33.24 9.93
CA LEU A 179 5.50 31.95 9.26
C LEU A 179 6.80 31.17 9.43
N ALA A 180 6.83 30.31 10.45
CA ALA A 180 7.92 29.39 10.65
C ALA A 180 8.15 28.69 9.30
N GLU A 181 9.36 28.81 8.75
CA GLU A 181 9.68 28.20 7.47
C GLU A 181 9.25 26.72 7.53
N PRO A 182 8.57 26.20 6.48
CA PRO A 182 8.04 24.85 6.50
C PRO A 182 9.19 23.89 6.81
N GLN A 183 9.11 23.25 7.97
CA GLN A 183 10.13 22.30 8.39
C GLN A 183 9.90 20.94 7.70
N PRO A 184 10.97 20.24 7.30
CA PRO A 184 10.84 18.92 6.68
C PRO A 184 10.30 17.91 7.71
N LEU A 185 9.37 17.06 7.27
CA LEU A 185 8.89 15.92 8.04
C LEU A 185 9.41 14.61 7.45
N TRP A 186 9.70 13.65 8.32
CA TRP A 186 10.12 12.31 7.96
C TRP A 186 9.04 11.31 8.30
N LEU A 187 8.77 10.39 7.36
CA LEU A 187 7.79 9.33 7.54
C LEU A 187 8.49 8.06 8.03
N HIS A 188 8.03 7.54 9.16
CA HIS A 188 8.54 6.33 9.78
C HIS A 188 7.46 5.24 9.82
N VAL A 189 7.90 4.00 9.73
CA VAL A 189 7.08 2.80 9.91
C VAL A 189 7.56 2.11 11.18
N LEU A 190 6.64 1.86 12.11
CA LEU A 190 6.95 1.25 13.39
C LEU A 190 6.51 -0.23 13.41
N ASP A 191 7.23 -1.05 14.17
CA ASP A 191 6.79 -2.40 14.55
C ASP A 191 5.76 -2.35 15.70
N PRO A 192 5.17 -3.48 16.11
CA PRO A 192 4.21 -3.52 17.22
C PRO A 192 4.79 -3.05 18.56
N GLU A 193 6.10 -3.14 18.75
CA GLU A 193 6.83 -2.66 19.93
C GLU A 193 7.13 -1.15 19.87
N GLY A 194 6.76 -0.46 18.78
CA GLY A 194 6.97 0.97 18.59
C GLY A 194 8.37 1.34 18.10
N LYS A 195 9.19 0.37 17.70
CA LYS A 195 10.53 0.61 17.17
C LYS A 195 10.46 0.90 15.68
N VAL A 196 11.30 1.84 15.23
CA VAL A 196 11.43 2.20 13.81
C VAL A 196 11.99 1.03 13.00
N VAL A 197 11.23 0.60 12.01
CA VAL A 197 11.59 -0.46 11.07
C VAL A 197 12.10 0.12 9.76
N VAL A 198 11.40 1.14 9.25
CA VAL A 198 11.74 1.87 8.02
C VAL A 198 11.57 3.35 8.27
N THR A 199 12.49 4.14 7.73
CA THR A 199 12.36 5.58 7.58
C THR A 199 12.41 5.89 6.09
N ASP A 200 11.48 6.72 5.62
CA ASP A 200 11.49 7.22 4.25
C ASP A 200 12.81 7.97 3.98
N SER A 201 13.42 7.74 2.82
CA SER A 201 14.65 8.42 2.42
C SER A 201 14.41 9.87 2.02
N GLU A 202 13.17 10.26 1.75
CA GLU A 202 12.80 11.61 1.34
C GLU A 202 11.89 12.29 2.37
N ALA A 203 12.32 13.44 2.86
CA ALA A 203 11.46 14.31 3.66
C ALA A 203 10.26 14.82 2.83
N VAL A 204 9.13 15.01 3.49
CA VAL A 204 7.96 15.71 2.96
C VAL A 204 7.93 17.14 3.48
N TRP A 205 7.38 18.07 2.70
CA TRP A 205 7.38 19.51 3.00
C TRP A 205 5.94 20.00 3.05
N PRO A 206 5.33 20.05 4.24
CA PRO A 206 3.93 20.46 4.38
C PRO A 206 3.67 21.80 3.74
N THR A 207 2.90 21.80 2.65
CA THR A 207 2.57 22.99 1.87
C THR A 207 1.06 23.11 1.76
N SER A 208 0.56 24.32 1.97
CA SER A 208 -0.88 24.60 2.02
C SER A 208 -1.54 24.37 0.66
N GLY A 209 -2.63 23.62 0.64
CA GLY A 209 -3.33 23.23 -0.58
C GLY A 209 -2.63 22.13 -1.39
N VAL A 210 -1.60 21.47 -0.83
CA VAL A 210 -0.82 20.45 -1.54
C VAL A 210 -1.13 19.05 -1.01
N LEU A 211 -1.25 18.11 -1.96
CA LEU A 211 -1.27 16.67 -1.72
C LEU A 211 0.12 16.09 -1.99
N ASP A 212 0.76 15.53 -0.97
CA ASP A 212 1.94 14.68 -1.13
C ASP A 212 1.55 13.20 -1.22
N TYR A 213 2.38 12.42 -1.92
CA TYR A 213 2.19 10.99 -2.09
C TYR A 213 3.46 10.21 -1.75
N ARG A 214 3.34 9.14 -0.96
CA ARG A 214 4.42 8.19 -0.66
C ARG A 214 4.01 6.73 -0.90
N ASP A 215 4.93 5.92 -1.40
CA ASP A 215 4.75 4.47 -1.52
C ASP A 215 5.94 3.78 -0.86
N LEU A 216 5.71 3.16 0.28
CA LEU A 216 6.73 2.54 1.10
C LEU A 216 6.66 1.02 0.95
N THR A 217 7.78 0.40 0.61
CA THR A 217 7.92 -1.06 0.60
C THR A 217 8.67 -1.51 1.84
N VAL A 218 8.08 -2.42 2.60
CA VAL A 218 8.66 -2.93 3.84
C VAL A 218 8.58 -4.45 3.88
N ASP A 219 9.59 -5.07 4.49
CA ASP A 219 9.56 -6.50 4.79
C ASP A 219 8.47 -6.78 5.84
N PRO A 220 7.39 -7.53 5.48
CA PRO A 220 6.30 -7.83 6.40
C PRO A 220 6.75 -8.46 7.72
N ALA A 221 7.85 -9.22 7.69
CA ALA A 221 8.40 -9.90 8.87
C ALA A 221 8.91 -8.91 9.93
N LYS A 222 9.26 -7.68 9.54
CA LYS A 222 9.81 -6.67 10.45
C LYS A 222 8.75 -5.77 11.08
N VAL A 223 7.60 -5.56 10.42
CA VAL A 223 6.54 -4.65 10.90
C VAL A 223 5.41 -5.34 11.63
N GLY A 224 5.42 -6.68 11.70
CA GLY A 224 4.40 -7.45 12.41
C GLY A 224 2.96 -7.31 11.87
N GLY A 225 2.74 -6.59 10.75
CA GLY A 225 1.41 -6.21 10.25
C GLY A 225 1.06 -6.67 8.82
N GLY A 226 1.75 -7.67 8.27
CA GLY A 226 1.53 -8.12 6.89
C GLY A 226 0.65 -9.35 6.70
N GLU A 227 0.82 -10.36 7.53
CA GLU A 227 -0.24 -11.34 7.70
C GLU A 227 -1.17 -10.72 8.73
N ALA A 228 -2.46 -10.49 8.39
CA ALA A 228 -3.47 -10.45 9.43
C ALA A 228 -3.09 -11.60 10.37
N GLN A 229 -2.78 -11.33 11.65
CA GLN A 229 -2.46 -12.35 12.65
C GLN A 229 -3.68 -13.25 12.76
N THR A 230 -3.83 -14.10 11.77
CA THR A 230 -4.86 -15.08 11.66
C THR A 230 -4.19 -16.28 12.23
N ARG A 231 -4.75 -16.75 13.33
CA ARG A 231 -4.31 -17.98 13.95
C ARG A 231 -4.14 -19.13 12.94
N TYR A 232 -4.88 -19.12 11.84
CA TYR A 232 -4.81 -20.18 10.82
C TYR A 232 -4.21 -19.70 9.51
N LEU A 233 -3.34 -20.53 8.92
CA LEU A 233 -2.68 -20.28 7.65
C LEU A 233 -2.84 -21.50 6.74
N GLY A 234 -3.52 -21.32 5.61
CA GLY A 234 -3.63 -22.35 4.58
C GLY A 234 -2.41 -22.34 3.65
N ASN A 235 -1.89 -23.52 3.33
CA ASN A 235 -0.92 -23.76 2.28
C ASN A 235 -1.64 -24.16 0.99
N ALA A 236 -1.85 -23.22 0.07
CA ALA A 236 -2.56 -23.45 -1.18
C ALA A 236 -1.90 -24.49 -2.11
N SER A 237 -0.62 -24.83 -1.88
CA SER A 237 0.08 -25.86 -2.65
C SER A 237 -0.26 -27.29 -2.18
N THR A 238 -0.41 -27.50 -0.87
CA THR A 238 -0.72 -28.83 -0.28
C THR A 238 -2.18 -28.98 0.11
N LEU A 239 -2.93 -27.87 0.13
CA LEU A 239 -4.27 -27.76 0.71
C LEU A 239 -4.30 -28.11 2.20
N GLU A 240 -3.20 -27.92 2.93
CA GLU A 240 -3.18 -28.07 4.39
C GLU A 240 -3.41 -26.72 5.10
N LEU A 241 -4.18 -26.76 6.18
CA LEU A 241 -4.40 -25.67 7.12
C LEU A 241 -3.48 -25.88 8.32
N HIS A 242 -2.76 -24.83 8.70
CA HIS A 242 -1.89 -24.80 9.86
C HIS A 242 -2.46 -23.91 10.95
N ASP A 243 -2.26 -24.27 12.22
CA ASP A 243 -2.50 -23.41 13.39
C ASP A 243 -1.16 -22.78 13.78
N LEU A 244 -1.01 -21.47 13.59
CA LEU A 244 0.21 -20.73 13.87
C LEU A 244 0.53 -20.71 15.38
N GLU A 245 -0.48 -20.76 16.25
CA GLU A 245 -0.31 -20.83 17.71
C GLU A 245 0.08 -22.24 18.18
N ASN A 246 -0.12 -23.26 17.35
CA ASN A 246 0.23 -24.66 17.64
C ASN A 246 1.13 -25.26 16.54
N SER A 247 1.97 -24.42 15.94
CA SER A 247 2.90 -24.85 14.90
C SER A 247 4.06 -25.64 15.50
N LYS A 248 4.49 -26.70 14.79
CA LYS A 248 5.62 -27.55 15.17
C LYS A 248 6.64 -27.57 14.05
N PRO A 249 7.95 -27.76 14.31
CA PRO A 249 8.96 -27.80 13.25
C PRO A 249 8.65 -28.77 12.10
N GLN A 250 7.94 -29.87 12.39
CA GLN A 250 7.54 -30.88 11.40
C GLN A 250 6.49 -30.40 10.39
N CYS A 251 5.70 -29.36 10.72
CA CYS A 251 4.69 -28.84 9.80
C CYS A 251 5.25 -27.89 8.72
N ARG A 252 6.52 -27.46 8.86
CA ARG A 252 7.26 -26.62 7.88
C ARG A 252 6.52 -25.38 7.39
N VAL A 253 5.73 -24.74 8.26
CA VAL A 253 4.94 -23.54 7.96
C VAL A 253 5.81 -22.38 7.47
N ASP A 254 7.00 -22.24 8.04
CA ASP A 254 8.02 -21.27 7.66
C ASP A 254 8.50 -21.44 6.20
N THR A 255 8.47 -22.66 5.68
CA THR A 255 8.87 -22.96 4.28
C THR A 255 7.77 -22.69 3.25
N ILE A 256 6.54 -22.39 3.70
CA ILE A 256 5.44 -22.06 2.79
C ILE A 256 5.78 -20.72 2.11
N ARG A 257 5.90 -20.74 0.79
CA ARG A 257 6.14 -19.52 -0.01
C ARG A 257 4.97 -18.56 0.16
N ALA A 258 5.23 -17.26 0.24
CA ALA A 258 4.21 -16.22 0.43
C ALA A 258 3.02 -16.37 -0.55
N ALA A 259 3.30 -16.65 -1.83
CA ALA A 259 2.26 -16.86 -2.85
C ALA A 259 1.32 -18.07 -2.60
N PHE A 260 1.65 -18.97 -1.68
CA PHE A 260 0.81 -20.10 -1.27
C PHE A 260 0.18 -19.92 0.10
N ARG A 261 0.50 -18.84 0.81
CA ARG A 261 -0.07 -18.56 2.12
C ARG A 261 -1.45 -17.97 1.95
N LYS A 262 -2.44 -18.56 2.63
CA LYS A 262 -3.81 -18.04 2.67
C LYS A 262 -4.26 -17.86 4.13
N PRO A 263 -4.29 -16.64 4.66
CA PRO A 263 -4.64 -16.41 6.06
C PRO A 263 -6.14 -16.66 6.31
N TYR A 264 -6.48 -17.25 7.46
CA TYR A 264 -7.85 -17.59 7.85
C TYR A 264 -8.15 -17.23 9.30
N LYS A 265 -9.18 -16.41 9.52
CA LYS A 265 -9.63 -16.09 10.88
C LYS A 265 -10.19 -17.29 11.65
N THR A 266 -10.78 -18.26 10.95
CA THR A 266 -11.41 -19.44 11.56
C THR A 266 -11.12 -20.71 10.77
N GLN A 267 -11.03 -21.85 11.46
CA GLN A 267 -10.90 -23.18 10.84
C GLN A 267 -12.05 -23.46 9.87
N LYS A 268 -13.28 -23.05 10.23
CA LYS A 268 -14.47 -23.24 9.41
C LYS A 268 -14.35 -22.59 8.03
N ALA A 269 -13.79 -21.38 7.95
CA ALA A 269 -13.58 -20.67 6.68
C ALA A 269 -12.57 -21.40 5.79
N ALA A 270 -11.48 -21.91 6.39
CA ALA A 270 -10.48 -22.69 5.66
C ALA A 270 -11.04 -24.01 5.10
N VAL A 271 -11.80 -24.75 5.91
CA VAL A 271 -12.44 -26.00 5.48
C VAL A 271 -13.47 -25.76 4.38
N ALA A 272 -14.24 -24.66 4.46
CA ALA A 272 -15.17 -24.27 3.40
C ALA A 272 -14.46 -24.00 2.06
N ASP A 273 -13.22 -23.52 2.12
CA ASP A 273 -12.35 -23.32 0.96
C ASP A 273 -11.61 -24.59 0.50
N GLY A 274 -11.88 -25.74 1.13
CA GLY A 274 -11.32 -27.04 0.74
C GLY A 274 -9.97 -27.39 1.35
N PHE A 275 -9.52 -26.64 2.36
CA PHE A 275 -8.30 -26.99 3.10
C PHE A 275 -8.58 -28.13 4.09
N ASP A 276 -7.61 -29.03 4.21
CA ASP A 276 -7.57 -30.10 5.20
C ASP A 276 -6.69 -29.72 6.39
N PHE A 277 -6.84 -30.35 7.55
CA PHE A 277 -6.04 -29.99 8.73
C PHE A 277 -4.65 -30.61 8.68
N CYS A 278 -3.60 -29.81 8.90
CA CYS A 278 -2.25 -30.34 9.04
C CYS A 278 -2.16 -31.27 10.27
N ALA A 279 -1.76 -32.53 10.04
CA ALA A 279 -1.68 -33.56 11.09
C ALA A 279 -0.79 -33.18 12.28
N TYR A 280 0.23 -32.34 12.06
CA TYR A 280 1.14 -31.91 13.14
C TYR A 280 0.54 -30.79 14.01
N CYS A 281 -0.19 -29.85 13.41
CA CYS A 281 -0.84 -28.74 14.10
C CYS A 281 -2.14 -29.17 14.80
N PHE A 282 -2.91 -30.06 14.20
CA PHE A 282 -4.27 -30.39 14.66
C PHE A 282 -4.45 -31.84 15.15
N GLY A 283 -3.45 -32.70 14.96
CA GLY A 283 -3.55 -34.13 15.24
C GLY A 283 -3.96 -34.94 14.00
N ARG A 284 -3.54 -36.21 13.96
CA ARG A 284 -3.83 -37.14 12.84
C ARG A 284 -5.32 -37.47 12.73
N GLU A 285 -6.04 -37.36 13.83
CA GLU A 285 -7.48 -37.61 13.92
C GLU A 285 -8.33 -36.56 13.19
N LYS A 286 -7.79 -35.35 12.97
CA LYS A 286 -8.45 -34.27 12.22
C LYS A 286 -7.97 -34.15 10.77
N SER A 287 -6.77 -34.64 10.48
CA SER A 287 -6.23 -34.75 9.13
C SER A 287 -6.94 -35.87 8.36
N LYS A 288 -7.24 -35.65 7.08
CA LYS A 288 -7.71 -36.72 6.18
C LYS A 288 -6.55 -37.53 5.60
N TRP A 289 -5.32 -37.04 5.74
CA TRP A 289 -4.08 -37.67 5.26
C TRP A 289 -3.21 -38.22 6.40
#